data_AF-A0A246G7A6-F1
#
_entry.id   AF-A0A246G7A6-F1
#
_cell.length_a   1.000
_cell.length_b   1.000
_cell.length_c   1.000
_cell.angle_alpha   90.00
_cell.angle_beta   90.00
_cell.angle_gamma   90.00
#
_symmetry.space_group_name_H-M   'P 1'
#
loop_
_entity.id
_entity.type
_entity.pdbx_description
1 polymer ?
#
loop_
_entity_poly.entity_id
_entity_poly.type
_entity_poly.pdbx_seq_one_letter_code
_entity_poly.pdbx_strand_id
1 'polypeptide(L)'
;MKRIYLNNHPKINSGYKVPDDYFLNLEDRIMLEINQKKEVSNIFSLRKKRNIWFYGVAATILISLFTWIYFNQINNYTVNSTQEYLAYADDVTTEDLADYLTTEDLTDLEKEITPIDHQTVIYLNEYLN
;
A
#
# COMPACT_ATOMS: atom_id res chain seq x y z
N MET A 1 -54.72 -39.73 -21.80
CA MET A 1 -54.38 -40.56 -20.62
C MET A 1 -55.65 -40.82 -19.82
N LYS A 2 -55.86 -42.05 -19.34
CA LYS A 2 -57.06 -42.45 -18.58
C LYS A 2 -56.94 -41.95 -17.13
N ARG A 3 -57.99 -41.30 -16.60
CA ARG A 3 -57.99 -40.79 -15.21
C ARG A 3 -58.22 -41.96 -14.25
N ILE A 4 -57.32 -42.14 -13.29
CA ILE A 4 -57.41 -43.21 -12.28
C ILE A 4 -58.13 -42.63 -11.06
N TYR A 5 -59.32 -43.13 -10.77
CA TYR A 5 -60.10 -42.75 -9.58
C TYR A 5 -59.84 -43.77 -8.47
N LEU A 6 -58.97 -43.41 -7.52
CA LEU A 6 -58.46 -44.29 -6.46
C LEU A 6 -59.56 -44.88 -5.56
N ASN A 7 -60.72 -44.24 -5.50
CA ASN A 7 -61.83 -44.63 -4.62
C ASN A 7 -62.71 -45.75 -5.19
N ASN A 8 -62.66 -45.96 -6.52
CA ASN A 8 -63.59 -46.85 -7.23
C ASN A 8 -62.91 -48.12 -7.75
N HIS A 9 -61.62 -48.29 -7.47
CA HIS A 9 -60.84 -49.48 -7.81
C HIS A 9 -60.56 -50.31 -6.54
N PRO A 10 -60.51 -51.65 -6.64
CA PRO A 10 -60.15 -52.48 -5.51
C PRO A 10 -58.75 -52.07 -5.01
N LYS A 11 -58.61 -51.85 -3.70
CA LYS A 11 -57.33 -51.50 -3.09
C LYS A 11 -56.31 -52.58 -3.44
N ILE A 12 -55.35 -52.22 -4.29
CA ILE A 12 -54.22 -53.07 -4.59
C ILE A 12 -53.41 -53.26 -3.31
N ASN A 13 -53.07 -54.51 -2.98
CA ASN A 13 -52.21 -54.79 -1.85
C ASN A 13 -50.83 -54.18 -2.14
N SER A 14 -50.41 -53.23 -1.31
CA SER A 14 -49.08 -52.64 -1.38
C SER A 14 -48.04 -53.75 -1.22
N GLY A 15 -47.09 -53.85 -2.16
CA GLY A 15 -45.94 -54.75 -2.04
C GLY A 15 -44.98 -54.36 -0.91
N TYR A 16 -45.20 -53.20 -0.30
CA TYR A 16 -44.46 -52.71 0.86
C TYR A 16 -45.36 -52.78 2.08
N LYS A 17 -44.98 -53.64 3.03
CA LYS A 17 -45.55 -53.69 4.38
C LYS A 17 -44.54 -53.02 5.32
N VAL A 18 -45.01 -52.10 6.16
CA VAL A 18 -44.17 -51.56 7.23
C VAL A 18 -43.88 -52.67 8.25
N PRO A 19 -42.67 -52.71 8.84
CA PRO A 19 -42.37 -53.61 9.94
C PRO A 19 -43.34 -53.39 11.11
N ASP A 20 -43.53 -54.44 11.90
CA ASP A 20 -44.27 -54.34 13.15
C ASP A 20 -43.56 -53.30 14.06
N ASP A 21 -44.34 -52.48 14.75
CA ASP A 21 -43.85 -51.42 15.65
C ASP A 21 -42.97 -50.33 14.99
N TYR A 22 -42.98 -50.18 13.67
CA TYR A 22 -42.15 -49.17 12.96
C TYR A 22 -42.36 -47.73 13.46
N PHE A 23 -43.60 -47.38 13.83
CA PHE A 23 -43.95 -46.05 14.34
C PHE A 23 -43.94 -45.97 15.87
N LEU A 24 -43.58 -47.05 16.56
CA LEU A 24 -43.46 -47.08 18.01
C LEU A 24 -42.36 -46.12 18.45
N ASN A 25 -42.65 -45.26 19.42
CA ASN A 25 -41.73 -44.25 19.96
C ASN A 25 -41.19 -43.25 18.90
N LEU A 26 -41.88 -43.09 17.76
CA LEU A 26 -41.50 -42.10 16.74
C LEU A 26 -41.47 -40.70 17.35
N GLU A 27 -42.47 -40.36 18.15
CA GLU A 27 -42.58 -39.07 18.84
C GLU A 27 -41.38 -38.83 19.76
N ASP A 28 -41.03 -39.82 20.60
CA ASP A 28 -39.88 -39.74 21.50
C ASP A 28 -38.57 -39.55 20.73
N ARG A 29 -38.40 -40.26 19.60
CA ARG A 29 -37.22 -40.11 18.73
C ARG A 29 -37.11 -38.72 18.13
N ILE A 30 -38.23 -38.16 17.67
CA ILE A 30 -38.27 -36.80 17.12
C ILE A 30 -37.96 -35.78 18.23
N MET A 31 -38.56 -35.94 19.41
CA MET A 31 -38.35 -35.07 20.55
C MET A 31 -36.89 -35.10 21.04
N LEU A 32 -36.28 -36.29 21.06
CA LEU A 32 -34.89 -36.48 21.42
C LEU A 32 -33.95 -35.78 20.43
N GLU A 33 -34.19 -35.91 19.12
CA GLU A 33 -33.39 -35.26 18.07
C GLU A 33 -33.49 -33.72 18.15
N ILE A 34 -34.69 -33.18 18.39
CA ILE A 34 -34.91 -31.73 18.52
C ILE A 34 -34.18 -31.17 19.75
N ASN A 35 -34.21 -31.91 20.88
CA ASN A 35 -33.60 -31.46 22.13
C ASN A 35 -32.08 -31.62 22.17
N GLN A 36 -31.53 -32.62 21.47
CA GLN A 36 -30.08 -32.83 21.35
C GLN A 36 -29.39 -31.79 20.46
N LYS A 37 -30.12 -31.17 19.52
CA LYS A 37 -29.56 -30.15 18.60
C LYS A 37 -29.27 -28.78 19.22
N LYS A 38 -29.36 -28.66 20.56
CA LYS A 38 -29.02 -27.45 21.34
C LYS A 38 -27.55 -27.39 21.78
N GLU A 39 -26.66 -28.23 21.25
CA GLU A 39 -25.24 -27.90 21.29
C GLU A 39 -24.99 -26.75 20.32
N VAL A 40 -25.08 -25.54 20.87
CA VAL A 40 -24.61 -24.25 20.33
C VAL A 40 -23.79 -24.43 19.06
N SER A 41 -24.46 -24.36 17.90
CA SER A 41 -23.74 -24.22 16.66
C SER A 41 -22.88 -22.96 16.82
N ASN A 42 -21.58 -23.13 16.67
CA ASN A 42 -20.63 -22.04 16.81
C ASN A 42 -20.85 -21.11 15.60
N ILE A 43 -21.89 -20.28 15.68
CA ILE A 43 -22.20 -19.27 14.69
C ILE A 43 -21.05 -18.27 14.72
N PHE A 44 -20.14 -18.45 13.76
CA PHE A 44 -19.02 -17.54 13.60
C PHE A 44 -19.58 -16.13 13.31
N SER A 45 -19.47 -15.22 14.27
CA SER A 45 -19.95 -13.86 14.09
C SER A 45 -19.15 -13.17 12.99
N LEU A 46 -19.81 -12.73 11.91
CA LEU A 46 -19.18 -12.03 10.78
C LEU A 46 -18.68 -10.62 11.12
N ARG A 47 -18.90 -10.12 12.35
CA ARG A 47 -18.47 -8.79 12.79
C ARG A 47 -17.16 -8.87 13.58
N LYS A 48 -16.05 -9.17 12.89
CA LYS A 48 -14.72 -8.92 13.45
C LYS A 48 -14.42 -7.42 13.39
N LYS A 49 -14.33 -6.77 14.55
CA LYS A 49 -13.75 -5.43 14.66
C LYS A 49 -12.26 -5.55 14.33
N ARG A 50 -11.89 -5.27 13.09
CA ARG A 50 -10.48 -5.19 12.69
C ARG A 50 -9.94 -3.85 13.17
N ASN A 51 -8.80 -3.86 13.85
CA ASN A 51 -8.18 -2.66 14.42
C ASN A 51 -7.58 -1.80 13.29
N ILE A 52 -8.44 -1.07 12.58
CA ILE A 52 -8.10 -0.22 11.43
C ILE A 52 -7.12 0.89 11.82
N TRP A 53 -7.04 1.23 13.11
CA TRP A 53 -6.15 2.25 13.63
C TRP A 53 -4.66 2.00 13.32
N PHE A 54 -4.22 0.73 13.33
CA PHE A 54 -2.84 0.38 12.96
C PHE A 54 -2.51 0.68 11.49
N TYR A 55 -3.50 0.58 10.59
CA TYR A 55 -3.31 0.94 9.18
C TYR A 55 -3.21 2.46 9.01
N GLY A 56 -3.90 3.24 9.84
CA GLY A 56 -3.75 4.70 9.88
C GLY A 56 -2.33 5.11 10.26
N VAL A 57 -1.77 4.51 11.32
CA VAL A 57 -0.38 4.77 11.75
C VAL A 57 0.61 4.38 10.64
N ALA A 58 0.47 3.20 10.04
CA ALA A 58 1.36 2.77 8.96
C ALA A 58 1.31 3.70 7.73
N ALA A 59 0.13 4.17 7.33
CA ALA A 59 -0.02 5.09 6.21
C ALA A 59 0.67 6.45 6.46
N THR A 60 0.58 6.98 7.67
CA THR A 60 1.24 8.25 8.02
C THR A 60 2.77 8.18 7.94
N ILE A 61 3.36 7.03 8.31
CA ILE A 61 4.80 6.81 8.20
C ILE A 61 5.24 6.82 6.73
N LEU A 62 4.48 6.14 5.86
CA LEU A 62 4.77 6.11 4.43
C LEU A 62 4.65 7.49 3.77
N ILE A 63 3.60 8.24 4.10
CA ILE A 63 3.39 9.60 3.58
C ILE A 63 4.54 10.51 4.04
N SER A 64 4.91 10.45 5.33
CA SER A 64 5.99 11.29 5.88
C SER A 64 7.34 10.99 5.20
N LEU A 65 7.66 9.72 4.97
CA LEU A 65 8.89 9.33 4.27
C LEU A 65 8.87 9.81 2.81
N PHE A 66 7.74 9.65 2.12
CA PHE A 66 7.59 10.08 0.73
C PHE A 66 7.70 11.59 0.59
N THR A 67 7.08 12.35 1.49
CA THR A 67 7.16 13.81 1.52
C THR A 67 8.59 14.31 1.73
N TRP A 68 9.37 13.69 2.62
CA TRP A 68 10.78 14.04 2.79
C TRP A 68 11.56 13.84 1.49
N ILE A 69 11.47 12.65 0.88
CA ILE A 69 12.20 12.31 -0.35
C ILE A 69 11.84 13.29 -1.47
N TYR A 70 10.55 13.58 -1.63
CA TYR A 70 10.05 14.51 -2.65
C TYR A 70 10.58 15.94 -2.45
N PHE A 71 10.61 16.43 -1.21
CA PHE A 71 11.16 17.75 -0.90
C PHE A 71 12.68 17.85 -1.19
N ASN A 72 13.43 16.80 -0.85
CA ASN A 72 14.87 16.73 -1.14
C ASN A 72 15.19 16.70 -2.64
N GLN A 73 14.30 16.17 -3.48
CA GLN A 73 14.50 16.14 -4.93
C GLN A 73 14.32 17.53 -5.59
N ILE A 74 13.38 18.34 -5.09
CA ILE A 74 13.07 19.67 -5.65
C ILE A 74 14.24 20.64 -5.45
N ASN A 75 14.88 20.62 -4.29
CA ASN A 75 15.98 21.53 -3.96
C ASN A 75 17.21 21.33 -4.87
N ASN A 76 17.50 20.09 -5.28
CA ASN A 76 18.65 19.81 -6.14
C ASN A 76 18.38 20.12 -7.62
N TYR A 77 17.13 19.98 -8.08
CA TYR A 77 16.78 20.24 -9.49
C TYR A 77 16.74 21.74 -9.82
N THR A 78 16.22 22.56 -8.89
CA THR A 78 16.07 24.02 -9.09
C THR A 78 17.41 24.76 -9.13
N VAL A 79 18.40 24.33 -8.35
CA VAL A 79 19.75 24.94 -8.34
C VAL A 79 20.54 24.59 -9.61
N ASN A 80 20.51 23.33 -10.05
CA ASN A 80 21.29 22.90 -11.23
C ASN A 80 20.74 23.49 -12.54
N SER A 81 19.41 23.55 -12.68
CA SER A 81 18.76 24.09 -13.88
C SER A 81 18.89 25.60 -14.04
N THR A 82 18.95 26.34 -12.93
CA THR A 82 19.19 27.79 -12.96
C THR A 82 20.63 28.12 -13.31
N GLN A 83 21.61 27.36 -12.81
CA GLN A 83 23.01 27.53 -13.18
C GLN A 83 23.26 27.21 -14.66
N GLU A 84 22.66 26.12 -15.17
CA GLU A 84 22.76 25.75 -16.58
C GLU A 84 22.15 26.83 -17.49
N TYR A 85 21.01 27.41 -17.10
CA TYR A 85 20.40 28.51 -17.84
C TYR A 85 21.30 29.75 -17.91
N LEU A 86 21.96 30.13 -16.82
CA LEU A 86 22.86 31.28 -16.77
C LEU A 86 24.18 31.02 -17.52
N ALA A 87 24.68 29.79 -17.54
CA ALA A 87 25.92 29.44 -18.23
C ALA A 87 25.80 29.51 -19.77
N TYR A 88 24.57 29.35 -20.29
CA TYR A 88 24.27 29.39 -21.73
C TYR A 88 23.48 30.65 -22.14
N ALA A 89 23.27 31.59 -21.23
CA ALA A 89 22.64 32.87 -21.52
C ALA A 89 23.61 33.76 -22.31
N ASP A 90 23.35 33.92 -23.62
CA ASP A 90 24.20 34.71 -24.55
C ASP A 90 24.09 36.23 -24.31
N ASP A 91 23.11 36.66 -23.50
CA ASP A 91 22.80 38.05 -23.20
C ASP A 91 23.39 38.56 -21.88
N VAL A 92 23.96 37.68 -21.04
CA VAL A 92 24.52 38.07 -19.75
C VAL A 92 26.05 38.03 -19.78
N THR A 93 26.69 39.18 -19.63
CA THR A 93 28.15 39.25 -19.62
C THR A 93 28.74 38.95 -18.25
N THR A 94 30.02 38.58 -18.20
CA THR A 94 30.74 38.38 -16.93
C THR A 94 30.80 39.65 -16.07
N GLU A 95 30.74 40.82 -16.71
CA GLU A 95 30.74 42.12 -16.04
C GLU A 95 29.38 42.40 -15.39
N ASP A 96 28.28 42.01 -16.05
CA ASP A 96 26.94 42.06 -15.47
C ASP A 96 26.80 41.10 -14.27
N LEU A 97 27.37 39.89 -14.32
CA LEU A 97 27.37 38.97 -13.17
C LEU A 97 28.12 39.54 -11.97
N ALA A 98 29.21 40.28 -12.21
CA ALA A 98 30.05 40.82 -11.16
C ALA A 98 29.32 41.84 -10.28
N ASP A 99 28.36 42.56 -10.85
CA ASP A 99 27.56 43.56 -10.13
C ASP A 99 26.54 42.93 -9.15
N TYR A 100 26.17 41.66 -9.37
CA TYR A 100 25.28 40.90 -8.49
C TYR A 100 25.99 40.06 -7.43
N LEU A 101 27.33 39.97 -7.46
CA LEU A 101 28.11 39.23 -6.47
C LEU A 101 28.17 39.99 -5.14
N THR A 102 27.78 39.33 -4.05
CA THR A 102 27.95 39.89 -2.71
C THR A 102 29.37 39.67 -2.18
N THR A 103 29.76 40.40 -1.14
CA THR A 103 31.05 40.20 -0.49
C THR A 103 31.22 38.80 0.09
N GLU A 104 30.11 38.15 0.50
CA GLU A 104 30.11 36.77 0.99
C GLU A 104 30.43 35.78 -0.15
N ASP A 105 29.79 35.96 -1.31
CA ASP A 105 30.05 35.15 -2.50
C ASP A 105 31.52 35.28 -2.96
N LEU A 106 32.08 36.48 -2.91
CA LEU A 106 33.49 36.72 -3.24
C LEU A 106 34.44 36.02 -2.25
N THR A 107 34.10 35.99 -0.95
CA THR A 107 34.91 35.28 0.05
C THR A 107 34.86 33.77 -0.11
N ASP A 108 33.72 33.21 -0.53
CA ASP A 108 33.58 31.79 -0.81
C ASP A 108 34.35 31.39 -2.09
N LEU A 109 34.32 32.22 -3.13
CA LEU A 109 35.13 32.04 -4.34
C LEU A 109 36.63 32.11 -4.05
N GLU A 110 37.07 33.07 -3.24
CA GLU A 110 38.49 33.18 -2.82
C GLU A 110 38.96 31.89 -2.13
N LYS A 111 38.12 31.36 -1.22
CA LYS A 111 38.40 30.11 -0.51
C LYS A 111 38.51 28.90 -1.44
N GLU A 112 37.71 28.84 -2.50
CA GLU A 112 37.77 27.77 -3.51
C GLU A 112 39.00 27.90 -4.44
N ILE A 113 39.50 29.12 -4.68
CA ILE A 113 40.69 29.38 -5.51
C ILE A 113 42.00 29.13 -4.74
N THR A 114 42.05 29.41 -3.42
CA THR A 114 43.27 29.24 -2.61
C THR A 114 43.93 27.84 -2.70
N PRO A 115 43.22 26.70 -2.72
CA PRO A 115 43.87 25.40 -2.91
C PRO A 115 44.34 25.15 -4.35
N ILE A 116 43.71 25.79 -5.35
CA ILE A 116 44.10 25.65 -6.76
C ILE A 116 45.43 26.35 -7.03
N ASP A 117 45.63 27.56 -6.48
CA ASP A 117 46.87 28.31 -6.63
C ASP A 117 48.08 27.60 -5.99
N HIS A 118 47.89 26.96 -4.84
CA HIS A 118 48.93 26.15 -4.23
C HIS A 118 49.34 24.94 -5.10
N GLN A 119 48.40 24.34 -5.82
CA GLN A 119 48.66 23.20 -6.70
C GLN A 119 49.32 23.62 -8.01
N THR A 120 48.92 24.74 -8.62
CA THR A 120 49.53 25.24 -9.86
C THR A 120 51.01 25.54 -9.69
N VAL A 121 51.41 26.13 -8.56
CA VAL A 121 52.83 26.38 -8.23
C VAL A 121 53.61 25.07 -8.07
N ILE A 122 53.01 24.04 -7.49
CA ILE A 122 53.64 22.71 -7.35
C ILE A 122 53.84 22.08 -8.75
N TYR A 123 52.81 22.09 -9.60
CA TYR A 123 52.89 21.51 -10.95
C TYR A 123 53.85 22.27 -11.87
N LEU A 124 53.91 23.60 -11.78
CA LEU A 124 54.85 24.41 -12.56
C LEU A 124 56.30 24.14 -12.15
N ASN A 125 56.55 23.98 -10.85
CA ASN A 125 57.88 23.64 -10.34
C ASN A 125 58.30 22.19 -10.68
N GLU A 126 57.34 21.28 -10.85
CA GLU A 126 57.60 19.90 -11.31
C GLU A 126 57.96 19.83 -12.80
N TYR A 127 57.47 20.75 -13.63
CA TYR A 127 57.75 20.77 -15.06
C TYR A 127 59.00 21.59 -15.45
N LEU A 128 59.43 22.51 -14.59
CA LEU A 128 60.59 23.38 -14.82
C LEU A 128 61.90 22.87 -14.20
N ASN A 129 61.88 21.69 -13.58
CA ASN A 129 63.03 20.99 -12.99
C ASN A 129 63.25 19.65 -13.68
#